data_AF-A0A645IB75-F1
#
_entry.id   AF-A0A645IB75-F1
#
_cell.length_a   1.000
_cell.length_b   1.000
_cell.length_c   1.000
_cell.angle_alpha   90.00
_cell.angle_beta   90.00
_cell.angle_gamma   90.00
#
_symmetry.space_group_name_H-M   'P 1'
#
loop_
_entity.id
_entity.type
_entity.pdbx_description
1 polymer ?
#
loop_
_entity_poly.entity_id
_entity_poly.type
_entity_poly.pdbx_seq_one_letter_code
_entity_poly.pdbx_strand_id
1 'polypeptide(L)'
;MSDTMIVGGDSSDTPKKSALSMAHGMGLLQEVVIDQHFAQRGRTNRLLAAIAQNPHILGIGIDEDTALVVSADSKCEVIGSQTITILDGKNVVHSNISESKRHDPLALTNVLLHILPAGYGFDIGRRKPYVIPAQA
;
A
#
# COMPACT_ATOMS: atom_id res chain seq x y z
N MET A 1 3.52 -9.14 8.26
CA MET A 1 4.24 -7.89 8.58
C MET A 1 5.35 -7.70 7.57
N SER A 2 5.42 -6.52 6.96
CA SER A 2 6.29 -6.22 5.83
C SER A 2 7.77 -6.08 6.21
N ASP A 3 8.64 -6.16 5.20
CA ASP A 3 10.07 -5.82 5.29
C ASP A 3 10.29 -4.33 5.57
N THR A 4 9.52 -3.45 4.92
CA THR A 4 9.48 -2.02 5.23
C THR A 4 8.23 -1.68 6.05
N MET A 5 8.38 -0.96 7.16
CA MET A 5 7.28 -0.56 8.05
C MET A 5 7.17 0.96 8.16
N ILE A 6 5.93 1.48 8.13
CA ILE A 6 5.62 2.86 8.50
C ILE A 6 5.52 2.93 10.03
N VAL A 7 6.45 3.64 10.66
CA VAL A 7 6.52 3.76 12.14
C VAL A 7 5.97 5.08 12.67
N GLY A 8 5.69 6.03 11.78
CA GLY A 8 5.14 7.34 12.13
C GLY A 8 4.88 8.16 10.88
N GLY A 9 4.09 9.23 11.01
CA GLY A 9 3.76 10.11 9.89
C GLY A 9 2.35 10.66 10.00
N ASP A 10 2.21 11.93 9.64
CA ASP A 10 0.95 12.65 9.65
C ASP A 10 0.11 12.27 8.42
N SER A 11 -1.19 12.05 8.63
CA SER A 11 -2.13 11.67 7.57
C SER A 11 -3.01 12.82 7.08
N SER A 12 -2.93 14.00 7.70
CA SER A 12 -3.86 15.11 7.47
C SER A 12 -3.40 16.14 6.42
N ASP A 13 -2.32 15.86 5.69
CA ASP A 13 -1.73 16.81 4.74
C ASP A 13 -1.52 16.17 3.35
N THR A 14 -1.27 17.01 2.34
CA THR A 14 -0.89 16.60 0.98
C THR A 14 0.35 15.70 1.03
N PRO A 15 0.51 14.71 0.11
CA PRO A 15 1.72 13.89 0.07
C PRO A 15 2.99 14.73 0.00
N LYS A 16 3.89 14.50 0.96
CA LYS A 16 5.19 15.19 1.12
C LYS A 16 6.25 14.18 1.51
N LYS A 17 7.52 14.47 1.23
CA LYS A 17 8.65 13.59 1.57
C LYS A 17 8.78 13.33 3.08
N SER A 18 8.43 14.30 3.91
CA SER A 18 8.41 14.18 5.38
C SER A 18 7.15 13.55 5.96
N ALA A 19 6.15 13.21 5.15
CA ALA A 19 4.86 12.72 5.63
C ALA A 19 4.93 11.34 6.30
N LEU A 20 6.07 10.63 6.20
CA LEU A 20 6.25 9.36 6.88
C LEU A 20 7.69 9.10 7.34
N SER A 21 7.80 8.28 8.38
CA SER A 21 9.04 7.66 8.83
C SER A 21 8.95 6.15 8.57
N MET A 22 9.96 5.59 7.90
CA MET A 22 10.06 4.16 7.61
C MET A 22 11.19 3.51 8.40
N ALA A 23 10.99 2.27 8.80
CA ALA A 23 12.00 1.43 9.44
C ALA A 23 11.90 -0.01 8.92
N HIS A 24 12.88 -0.84 9.27
CA HIS A 24 12.81 -2.28 9.00
C HIS A 24 11.72 -2.93 9.86
N GLY A 25 10.89 -3.75 9.23
CA GLY A 25 9.89 -4.57 9.88
C GLY A 25 10.38 -5.99 10.15
N MET A 26 9.43 -6.92 10.28
CA MET A 26 9.74 -8.33 10.55
C MET A 26 10.03 -9.16 9.29
N GLY A 27 9.88 -8.58 8.09
CA GLY A 27 10.28 -9.25 6.85
C GLY A 27 9.43 -10.47 6.44
N LEU A 28 8.22 -10.63 6.99
CA LEU A 28 7.33 -11.76 6.63
C LEU A 28 6.80 -11.63 5.20
N LEU A 29 6.64 -10.39 4.72
CA LEU A 29 6.33 -10.08 3.32
C LEU A 29 7.38 -9.12 2.77
N GLN A 30 8.04 -9.55 1.71
CA GLN A 30 9.08 -8.80 1.01
C GLN A 30 8.44 -7.84 0.00
N GLU A 31 9.14 -6.75 -0.32
CA GLU A 31 8.73 -5.77 -1.34
C GLU A 31 7.32 -5.16 -1.11
N VAL A 32 6.89 -5.08 0.14
CA VAL A 32 5.58 -4.54 0.53
C VAL A 32 5.78 -3.53 1.66
N VAL A 33 4.90 -2.53 1.73
CA VAL A 33 4.67 -1.70 2.91
C VAL A 33 3.20 -1.76 3.30
N ILE A 34 2.93 -1.97 4.59
CA ILE A 34 1.57 -2.11 5.11
C ILE A 34 1.21 -0.91 5.97
N ASP A 35 -0.02 -0.41 5.79
CA ASP A 35 -0.65 0.57 6.65
C ASP A 35 -2.03 0.08 7.09
N GLN A 36 -2.43 0.39 8.32
CA GLN A 36 -3.64 -0.11 8.99
C GLN A 36 -4.57 1.04 9.39
N HIS A 37 -5.84 0.78 9.74
CA HIS A 37 -6.86 1.84 9.92
C HIS A 37 -6.88 2.83 8.74
N PHE A 38 -6.76 2.28 7.53
CA PHE A 38 -6.25 3.02 6.39
C PHE A 38 -7.20 4.14 5.93
N ALA A 39 -8.41 3.79 5.47
CA ALA A 39 -9.40 4.77 5.05
C ALA A 39 -9.89 5.64 6.22
N GLN A 40 -10.05 5.04 7.40
CA GLN A 40 -10.61 5.71 8.60
C GLN A 40 -9.75 6.89 9.06
N ARG A 41 -8.44 6.87 8.77
CA ARG A 41 -7.50 7.93 9.17
C ARG A 41 -6.94 8.72 7.99
N GLY A 42 -7.50 8.57 6.79
CA GLY A 42 -7.06 9.31 5.59
C GLY A 42 -5.62 8.98 5.16
N ARG A 43 -5.17 7.74 5.34
CA ARG A 43 -3.74 7.37 5.23
C ARG A 43 -3.24 7.17 3.79
N THR A 44 -4.09 7.43 2.79
CA THR A 44 -3.71 7.36 1.37
C THR A 44 -2.52 8.23 1.03
N ASN A 45 -2.47 9.46 1.53
CA ASN A 45 -1.41 10.41 1.17
C ASN A 45 -0.04 9.98 1.63
N ARG A 46 0.07 9.44 2.86
CA ARG A 46 1.35 8.95 3.39
C ARG A 46 1.76 7.63 2.72
N LEU A 47 0.81 6.77 2.37
CA LEU A 47 1.14 5.56 1.62
C LEU A 47 1.62 5.89 0.20
N LEU A 48 1.00 6.85 -0.48
CA LEU A 48 1.49 7.39 -1.76
C LEU A 48 2.89 8.00 -1.63
N ALA A 49 3.18 8.70 -0.53
CA ALA A 49 4.51 9.23 -0.28
C ALA A 49 5.55 8.11 -0.07
N ALA A 50 5.17 6.96 0.50
CA ALA A 50 6.02 5.77 0.57
C ALA A 50 6.31 5.21 -0.83
N ILE A 51 5.28 5.10 -1.68
CA ILE A 51 5.41 4.65 -3.07
C ILE A 51 6.26 5.62 -3.90
N ALA A 52 6.13 6.92 -3.70
CA ALA A 52 6.99 7.91 -4.36
C ALA A 52 8.47 7.70 -3.98
N GLN A 53 8.76 7.39 -2.71
CA GLN A 53 10.14 7.15 -2.24
C GLN A 53 10.71 5.82 -2.73
N ASN A 54 9.85 4.81 -2.92
CA ASN A 54 10.24 3.51 -3.43
C ASN A 54 9.13 2.94 -4.34
N PRO A 55 9.17 3.20 -5.66
CA PRO A 55 8.13 2.71 -6.58
C PRO A 55 8.11 1.19 -6.75
N HIS A 56 9.17 0.48 -6.35
CA HIS A 56 9.25 -0.97 -6.48
C HIS A 56 8.37 -1.71 -5.47
N ILE A 57 8.14 -1.14 -4.28
CA ILE A 57 7.30 -1.78 -3.27
C ILE A 57 5.80 -1.68 -3.61
N LEU A 58 5.01 -2.61 -3.09
CA LEU A 58 3.55 -2.53 -3.08
C LEU A 58 3.07 -1.88 -1.78
N GLY A 59 2.22 -0.87 -1.90
CA GLY A 59 1.55 -0.25 -0.76
C GLY A 59 0.24 -0.96 -0.47
N ILE A 60 0.06 -1.46 0.74
CA ILE A 60 -1.16 -2.15 1.15
C ILE A 60 -1.79 -1.39 2.32
N GLY A 61 -2.92 -0.75 2.06
CA GLY A 61 -3.79 -0.14 3.06
C GLY A 61 -4.86 -1.12 3.52
N ILE A 62 -4.89 -1.43 4.81
CA ILE A 62 -5.85 -2.34 5.45
C ILE A 62 -6.84 -1.50 6.27
N ASP A 63 -8.12 -1.56 5.91
CA ASP A 63 -9.18 -0.93 6.69
C ASP A 63 -9.46 -1.67 8.00
N GLU A 64 -10.20 -1.03 8.90
CA GLU A 64 -10.68 -1.69 10.13
C GLU A 64 -11.52 -2.93 9.83
N ASP A 65 -11.52 -3.89 10.76
CA ASP A 65 -12.31 -5.12 10.65
C ASP A 65 -12.11 -5.87 9.31
N THR A 66 -10.88 -5.77 8.77
CA THR A 66 -10.48 -6.34 7.49
C THR A 66 -9.08 -6.92 7.61
N ALA A 67 -8.83 -8.03 6.93
CA ALA A 67 -7.52 -8.67 6.88
C ALA A 67 -7.19 -9.19 5.49
N LEU A 68 -5.89 -9.28 5.21
CA LEU A 68 -5.33 -9.88 4.01
C LEU A 68 -4.65 -11.19 4.40
N VAL A 69 -5.25 -12.32 4.03
CA VAL A 69 -4.73 -13.66 4.30
C VAL A 69 -3.73 -14.02 3.22
N VAL A 70 -2.47 -14.21 3.58
CA VAL A 70 -1.40 -14.50 2.62
C VAL A 70 -1.04 -15.98 2.63
N SER A 71 -1.10 -16.61 1.46
CA SER A 71 -0.72 -17.99 1.21
C SER A 71 0.76 -18.10 0.81
N ALA A 72 1.32 -19.31 0.94
CA ALA A 72 2.73 -19.58 0.62
C ALA A 72 3.07 -19.34 -0.86
N ASP A 73 2.09 -19.37 -1.77
CA ASP A 73 2.25 -19.10 -3.20
C ASP A 73 2.15 -17.59 -3.55
N SER A 74 2.30 -16.70 -2.57
CA SER A 74 2.19 -15.23 -2.70
C SER A 74 0.80 -14.72 -3.12
N LYS A 75 -0.21 -15.58 -3.13
CA LYS A 75 -1.60 -15.16 -3.28
C LYS A 75 -2.18 -14.70 -1.96
N CYS A 76 -3.03 -13.70 -2.05
CA CYS A 76 -3.66 -13.08 -0.90
C CYS A 76 -5.15 -13.00 -1.09
N GLU A 77 -5.91 -13.23 -0.03
CA GLU A 77 -7.37 -13.16 -0.03
C GLU A 77 -7.85 -12.14 0.98
N VAL A 78 -8.84 -11.34 0.57
CA VAL A 78 -9.45 -10.35 1.47
C VAL A 78 -10.54 -11.01 2.28
N ILE A 79 -10.48 -10.85 3.60
CA ILE A 79 -11.54 -11.22 4.54
C ILE A 79 -11.94 -10.01 5.39
N GLY A 80 -13.16 -10.01 5.91
CA GLY A 80 -13.69 -8.94 6.75
C GLY A 80 -14.75 -8.08 6.07
N SER A 81 -15.08 -6.95 6.70
CA SER A 81 -16.27 -6.16 6.35
C SER A 81 -15.99 -4.95 5.45
N GLN A 82 -14.74 -4.50 5.34
CA GLN A 82 -14.34 -3.35 4.53
C GLN A 82 -13.39 -3.76 3.40
N THR A 83 -12.37 -2.95 3.10
CA THR A 83 -11.55 -3.10 1.89
C THR A 83 -10.05 -3.12 2.18
N ILE A 84 -9.33 -3.76 1.26
CA ILE A 84 -7.89 -3.60 1.11
C ILE A 84 -7.64 -2.66 -0.08
N THR A 85 -6.90 -1.58 0.15
CA THR A 85 -6.40 -0.72 -0.92
C THR A 85 -4.97 -1.13 -1.28
N ILE A 86 -4.71 -1.39 -2.56
CA ILE A 86 -3.37 -1.68 -3.08
C ILE A 86 -2.93 -0.53 -3.98
N LEU A 87 -1.77 0.05 -3.70
CA LEU A 87 -1.09 1.05 -4.50
C LEU A 87 0.15 0.44 -5.12
N ASP A 88 0.18 0.37 -6.45
CA ASP A 88 1.28 -0.17 -7.23
C ASP A 88 2.02 0.95 -7.98
N GLY A 89 3.25 1.23 -7.52
CA GLY A 89 4.15 2.21 -8.12
C GLY A 89 4.99 1.70 -9.29
N LYS A 90 4.89 0.43 -9.69
CA LYS A 90 5.78 -0.19 -10.68
C LYS A 90 5.77 0.51 -12.04
N ASN A 91 4.64 1.13 -12.38
CA ASN A 91 4.45 1.83 -13.65
C ASN A 91 4.57 3.36 -13.52
N VAL A 92 5.06 3.89 -12.40
CA VAL A 92 5.22 5.34 -12.21
C VAL A 92 6.06 5.92 -13.35
N VAL A 93 5.51 6.93 -14.03
CA VAL A 93 6.16 7.59 -15.17
C VAL A 93 6.95 8.81 -14.71
N HIS A 94 6.41 9.55 -13.76
CA HIS A 94 7.04 10.75 -13.24
C HIS A 94 6.81 10.90 -11.73
N SER A 95 7.87 11.29 -11.03
CA SER A 95 7.79 11.81 -9.67
C SER A 95 8.87 12.86 -9.44
N ASN A 96 8.57 13.88 -8.65
CA ASN A 96 9.52 14.92 -8.24
C ASN A 96 10.26 14.57 -6.92
N ILE A 97 10.16 13.34 -6.39
CA ILE A 97 10.68 12.97 -5.07
C ILE A 97 12.18 13.23 -4.85
N SER A 98 12.98 13.12 -5.91
CA SER A 98 14.44 13.30 -5.89
C SER A 98 14.84 14.76 -5.77
N GLU A 99 14.03 15.66 -6.34
CA GLU A 99 14.23 17.11 -6.42
C GLU A 99 13.46 17.88 -5.34
N SER A 100 12.41 17.27 -4.75
CA SER A 100 11.61 17.85 -3.68
C SER A 100 12.35 17.98 -2.35
N LYS A 101 12.15 19.12 -1.68
CA LYS A 101 12.49 19.30 -0.26
C LYS A 101 11.51 18.56 0.64
N ARG A 102 11.83 18.48 1.93
CA ARG A 102 11.06 17.70 2.92
C ARG A 102 9.56 18.04 2.97
N HIS A 103 9.18 19.30 2.78
CA HIS A 103 7.81 19.77 2.92
C HIS A 103 7.15 20.15 1.58
N ASP A 104 7.85 19.95 0.48
CA ASP A 104 7.31 20.23 -0.84
C ASP A 104 6.26 19.17 -1.21
N PRO A 105 5.15 19.55 -1.85
CA PRO A 105 4.19 18.59 -2.40
C PRO A 105 4.85 17.65 -3.41
N LEU A 106 4.41 16.40 -3.38
CA LEU A 106 4.87 15.39 -4.32
C LEU A 106 4.01 15.37 -5.58
N ALA A 107 4.67 15.45 -6.73
CA ALA A 107 4.16 14.94 -8.00
C ALA A 107 4.43 13.43 -8.05
N LEU A 108 3.41 12.66 -8.38
CA LEU A 108 3.49 11.22 -8.58
C LEU A 108 2.41 10.83 -9.59
N THR A 109 2.80 10.22 -10.70
CA THR A 109 1.88 9.88 -11.79
C THR A 109 1.93 8.40 -12.13
N ASN A 110 0.82 7.89 -12.70
CA ASN A 110 0.69 6.51 -13.17
C ASN A 110 0.86 5.43 -12.08
N VAL A 111 0.37 5.72 -10.87
CA VAL A 111 0.20 4.72 -9.81
C VAL A 111 -1.07 3.94 -10.09
N LEU A 112 -0.99 2.61 -10.09
CA LEU A 112 -2.16 1.76 -10.24
C LEU A 112 -2.79 1.51 -8.86
N LEU A 113 -4.10 1.74 -8.77
CA LEU A 113 -4.87 1.59 -7.54
C LEU A 113 -5.88 0.45 -7.69
N HIS A 114 -5.90 -0.44 -6.71
CA HIS A 114 -6.94 -1.47 -6.55
C HIS A 114 -7.63 -1.28 -5.20
N ILE A 115 -8.95 -1.43 -5.17
CA ILE A 115 -9.75 -1.51 -3.94
C ILE A 115 -10.46 -2.85 -3.97
N LEU A 116 -10.17 -3.71 -3.00
CA LEU A 116 -10.58 -5.10 -2.99
C LEU A 116 -11.39 -5.39 -1.71
N PRO A 117 -12.70 -5.68 -1.81
CA PRO A 117 -13.48 -6.19 -0.69
C PRO A 117 -13.33 -7.71 -0.56
N ALA A 118 -14.00 -8.31 0.43
CA ALA A 118 -14.15 -9.75 0.53
C ALA A 118 -14.69 -10.38 -0.77
N GLY A 119 -14.22 -11.59 -1.10
CA GLY A 119 -14.49 -12.25 -2.38
C GLY A 119 -13.49 -11.93 -3.50
N TYR A 120 -12.51 -11.05 -3.22
CA TYR A 120 -11.39 -10.77 -4.11
C TYR A 120 -10.07 -11.21 -3.47
N GLY A 121 -9.08 -11.44 -4.33
CA GLY A 121 -7.71 -11.67 -3.94
C GLY A 121 -6.72 -10.91 -4.81
N PHE A 122 -5.45 -10.98 -4.43
CA PHE A 122 -4.34 -10.36 -5.14
C PHE A 122 -3.12 -11.26 -5.13
N ASP A 123 -2.52 -11.46 -6.30
CA ASP A 123 -1.25 -12.15 -6.45
C ASP A 123 -0.13 -11.11 -6.34
N ILE A 124 0.60 -11.10 -5.21
CA ILE A 124 1.67 -10.12 -4.94
C ILE A 124 2.80 -10.26 -5.96
N GLY A 125 3.20 -11.49 -6.29
CA GLY A 125 4.31 -11.75 -7.21
C GLY A 125 3.99 -11.32 -8.65
N ARG A 126 2.74 -11.50 -9.08
CA ARG A 126 2.28 -11.06 -10.41
C ARG A 126 1.74 -9.64 -10.44
N ARG A 127 1.50 -9.02 -9.28
CA ARG A 127 0.85 -7.71 -9.11
C ARG A 127 -0.49 -7.65 -9.84
N LYS A 128 -1.35 -8.65 -9.61
CA LYS A 128 -2.65 -8.76 -10.29
C LYS A 128 -3.79 -9.12 -9.33
N PRO A 129 -4.93 -8.42 -9.39
CA PRO A 129 -6.13 -8.84 -8.68
C PRO A 129 -6.77 -10.05 -9.36
N TYR A 130 -7.51 -10.83 -8.59
CA TYR A 130 -8.36 -11.92 -9.07
C TYR A 130 -9.64 -12.03 -8.24
N VAL A 131 -10.67 -12.67 -8.78
CA VAL A 131 -11.94 -12.94 -8.10
C VAL A 131 -11.87 -14.35 -7.51
N ILE A 132 -12.31 -14.51 -6.27
CA ILE A 132 -12.44 -15.82 -5.62
C ILE A 132 -13.80 -16.39 -6.00
N PRO A 133 -13.86 -17.57 -6.65
CA PRO A 133 -15.13 -18.21 -6.95
C PRO A 133 -15.90 -18.51 -5.66
N ALA A 134 -17.21 -18.24 -5.65
CA ALA A 134 -18.06 -18.66 -4.53
C ALA A 134 -17.95 -20.18 -4.36
N GLN A 135 -17.70 -20.63 -3.13
CA GLN A 135 -17.82 -22.04 -2.79
C GLN A 135 -19.30 -22.42 -2.90
N ALA A 136 -19.60 -23.38 -3.78
CA ALA A 136 -20.95 -23.92 -3.98
C ALA A 136 -21.42 -24.76 -2.79
#